data_AF-A0A957K4V8-F1
#
_entry.id   AF-A0A957K4V8-F1
#
_cell.length_a   1.000
_cell.length_b   1.000
_cell.length_c   1.000
_cell.angle_alpha   90.00
_cell.angle_beta   90.00
_cell.angle_gamma   90.00
#
_symmetry.space_group_name_H-M   'P 1'
#
loop_
_entity.id
_entity.type
_entity.pdbx_description
1 polymer ?
#
loop_
_entity_poly.entity_id
_entity_poly.type
_entity_poly.pdbx_seq_one_letter_code
_entity_poly.pdbx_strand_id
1 'polypeptide(L)' 'MEQKPELESLVFCPECDETLEVVSVNPLRLDWAYDDEDDDSDEGFVDYDDEDDDDDYGDLPQDRDDW' A
#
# COMPACT_ATOMS: atom_id res chain seq x y z
N MET A 1 -4.55 -20.16 -37.62
CA MET A 1 -3.15 -19.90 -37.25
C MET A 1 -3.02 -20.37 -35.82
N GLU A 2 -2.25 -21.43 -35.58
CA GLU A 2 -1.95 -21.90 -34.23
C GLU A 2 -0.82 -21.02 -33.71
N GLN A 3 -1.12 -20.12 -32.75
CA GLN A 3 -0.06 -19.39 -32.05
C GLN A 3 0.59 -20.36 -31.06
N LYS A 4 1.90 -20.53 -31.19
CA LYS A 4 2.69 -21.25 -30.19
C LYS A 4 3.05 -20.26 -29.09
N PRO A 5 2.98 -20.68 -27.81
CA PRO A 5 3.49 -19.85 -26.73
C PRO A 5 5.01 -19.67 -26.92
N GLU A 6 5.45 -18.42 -26.93
CA GLU A 6 6.86 -18.04 -26.93
C GLU A 6 7.27 -17.70 -25.50
N LEU A 7 8.50 -18.07 -25.11
CA LEU A 7 9.01 -17.75 -23.78
C LEU A 7 9.04 -16.22 -23.60
N GLU A 8 8.82 -15.74 -22.36
CA GLU A 8 8.81 -14.31 -22.00
C GLU A 8 7.71 -13.50 -22.72
N SER A 9 6.73 -14.17 -23.32
CA SER A 9 5.59 -13.51 -23.96
C SER A 9 4.45 -13.29 -22.98
N LEU A 10 3.85 -12.10 -23.06
CA LEU A 10 2.66 -11.76 -22.31
C LEU A 10 1.41 -12.28 -23.01
N VAL A 11 0.55 -12.97 -22.25
CA VAL A 11 -0.74 -13.49 -22.70
C VAL A 11 -1.85 -12.93 -21.84
N PHE A 12 -2.97 -12.62 -22.48
CA PHE A 12 -4.16 -12.11 -21.80
C PHE A 12 -5.16 -13.25 -21.59
N CYS A 13 -5.66 -13.38 -20.36
CA CYS A 13 -6.71 -14.34 -20.03
C CYS A 13 -8.09 -13.72 -20.28
N PRO A 14 -8.87 -14.22 -21.26
CA PRO A 14 -10.18 -13.63 -21.59
C PRO A 14 -11.27 -13.91 -20.55
N GLU A 15 -11.02 -14.78 -19.57
CA GLU A 15 -12.01 -15.18 -18.56
C GLU A 15 -11.92 -14.33 -17.28
N CYS A 16 -10.72 -13.85 -16.94
CA CYS A 16 -10.47 -13.06 -15.73
C CYS A 16 -9.80 -11.72 -16.01
N ASP A 17 -9.56 -11.40 -17.29
CA ASP A 17 -8.93 -10.16 -17.75
C ASP A 17 -7.50 -9.93 -17.22
N GLU A 18 -6.82 -11.01 -16.81
CA GLU A 18 -5.47 -10.97 -16.25
C GLU A 18 -4.39 -11.08 -17.33
N THR A 19 -3.24 -10.46 -17.07
CA THR A 19 -2.05 -10.57 -17.92
C THR A 19 -1.01 -11.48 -17.27
N LEU A 20 -0.62 -12.54 -17.98
CA LEU A 20 0.32 -13.56 -17.51
C LEU A 20 1.54 -13.63 -18.43
N GLU A 21 2.70 -13.97 -17.90
CA GLU A 21 3.93 -14.20 -18.65
C GLU A 21 4.18 -15.70 -18.88
N VAL A 22 4.64 -16.08 -20.08
CA VAL A 22 5.08 -17.45 -20.38
C VAL A 22 6.50 -17.69 -19.86
N VAL A 23 6.61 -18.33 -18.70
CA VAL A 23 7.92 -18.66 -18.08
C VAL A 23 8.48 -20.03 -18.48
N SER A 24 7.68 -20.90 -19.12
CA SER A 24 8.13 -22.18 -19.69
C SER A 24 7.18 -22.68 -20.77
N VAL A 25 7.70 -23.35 -21.82
CA VAL A 25 6.91 -23.85 -22.96
C VAL A 25 6.75 -25.37 -23.03
N ASN A 26 7.54 -26.14 -22.26
CA ASN A 26 7.42 -27.60 -22.20
C ASN A 26 8.00 -28.18 -20.89
N PRO A 27 7.19 -28.38 -19.84
CA PRO A 27 5.75 -28.13 -19.76
C PRO A 27 5.42 -26.63 -19.79
N LEU A 28 4.23 -26.27 -20.30
CA LEU A 28 3.74 -24.90 -20.27
C LEU A 28 3.57 -24.43 -18.81
N ARG A 29 4.17 -23.29 -18.47
CA ARG A 29 3.97 -22.61 -17.18
C ARG A 29 3.82 -21.11 -17.42
N LEU A 30 2.95 -20.51 -16.64
CA LEU A 30 2.66 -19.08 -16.66
C LEU A 30 2.92 -18.50 -15.28
N ASP A 31 3.36 -17.25 -15.24
CA ASP A 31 3.52 -16.46 -14.02
C ASP A 31 2.79 -15.11 -14.16
N TRP A 32 2.61 -14.39 -13.07
CA TRP A 32 1.97 -13.07 -13.08
C TRP A 32 2.90 -12.03 -13.72
N ALA A 33 2.40 -11.30 -14.73
CA ALA A 33 3.22 -10.39 -15.52
C ALA A 33 3.64 -9.10 -14.78
N TYR A 34 2.92 -8.76 -13.70
CA TYR A 34 3.06 -7.51 -12.95
C TYR A 34 3.14 -7.76 -11.44
N ASP A 35 3.59 -8.94 -11.02
CA ASP A 35 3.93 -9.17 -9.61
C ASP A 35 5.29 -8.50 -9.34
N ASP A 36 5.37 -7.19 -9.58
CA ASP A 36 6.26 -6.35 -8.83
C ASP A 36 5.72 -6.44 -7.40
N GLU A 37 6.51 -7.01 -6.51
CA GLU A 37 6.41 -6.86 -5.06
C GLU A 37 6.59 -5.38 -4.66
N ASP A 38 5.85 -4.46 -5.30
CA ASP A 38 5.50 -3.13 -4.79
C ASP A 38 4.41 -3.33 -3.73
N ASP A 39 4.73 -4.15 -2.71
CA ASP A 39 4.28 -3.91 -1.35
C ASP A 39 5.11 -2.74 -0.77
N ASP A 40 5.16 -1.61 -1.49
CA ASP A 40 5.17 -0.32 -0.85
C ASP A 40 3.75 -0.16 -0.26
N SER A 41 3.48 -0.92 0.80
CA SER A 41 2.42 -0.67 1.76
C SER A 41 2.56 0.80 2.16
N ASP A 42 1.79 1.64 1.48
CA ASP A 42 1.65 3.08 1.71
C ASP A 42 1.53 3.31 3.21
N GLU A 43 2.66 3.81 3.68
CA GLU A 43 3.02 4.28 4.99
C GLU A 43 1.80 4.66 5.82
N GLY A 44 1.54 3.90 6.88
CA GLY A 44 0.66 4.32 7.96
C GLY A 44 1.20 5.61 8.60
N PHE A 45 0.88 6.75 7.99
CA PHE A 45 1.12 8.07 8.56
C PHE A 45 0.10 8.28 9.67
N VAL A 46 0.49 7.88 10.88
CA VAL A 46 -0.17 8.26 12.12
C VAL A 46 0.04 9.77 12.33
N ASP A 47 -1.05 10.51 12.21
CA ASP A 47 -1.17 11.93 12.55
C ASP A 47 -0.83 12.11 14.05
N TYR A 48 0.40 12.55 14.33
CA TYR A 48 0.73 13.09 15.65
C TYR A 48 0.39 14.58 15.61
N ASP A 49 -0.83 14.88 16.05
CA ASP A 49 -1.29 16.19 16.54
C ASP A 49 -0.19 16.80 17.44
N ASP A 50 0.55 17.74 16.86
CA ASP A 50 1.69 18.45 17.46
C ASP A 50 1.15 19.45 18.50
N GLU A 51 1.10 18.98 19.73
CA GLU A 51 1.53 19.69 20.95
C GLU A 51 0.93 21.09 21.17
N ASP A 52 -0.21 21.06 21.89
CA ASP A 52 -0.52 21.87 23.08
C ASP A 52 0.70 22.63 23.66
N ASP A 53 0.93 23.87 23.23
CA ASP A 53 1.85 24.82 23.89
C ASP A 53 1.33 26.25 23.69
N ASP A 54 0.45 26.71 24.58
CA ASP A 54 0.31 28.14 24.86
C ASP A 54 -0.02 28.31 26.36
N ASP A 55 1.05 28.27 27.16
CA ASP A 55 1.09 28.75 28.53
C ASP A 55 0.76 30.26 28.58
N ASP A 56 -0.51 30.64 28.76
CA ASP A 56 -0.91 32.05 28.96
C ASP A 56 -1.49 32.32 30.37
N TYR A 57 -0.59 32.75 31.24
CA TYR A 57 -0.69 33.66 32.39
C TYR A 57 -1.68 33.40 33.54
N GLY A 58 -1.09 33.29 34.72
CA GLY A 58 -1.79 33.41 35.99
C GLY A 58 -2.33 34.81 36.26
N ASP A 59 -3.49 34.85 36.92
CA ASP A 59 -3.85 35.81 37.97
C ASP A 59 -5.18 35.36 38.55
N LEU A 60 -5.19 34.61 39.66
CA LEU A 60 -6.29 34.70 40.62
C LEU A 60 -5.74 34.53 42.04
N PRO A 61 -5.91 35.53 42.92
CA PRO A 61 -5.43 35.47 44.30
C PRO A 61 -6.09 34.33 45.07
N GLN A 62 -5.25 33.66 45.86
CA GLN A 62 -5.61 32.58 46.77
C GLN A 62 -6.34 33.14 48.00
N ASP A 63 -7.61 33.51 47.84
CA ASP A 63 -8.42 33.96 48.96
C ASP A 63 -9.87 33.45 48.84
N ARG A 64 -10.12 32.27 49.39
CA ARG A 64 -11.11 32.13 50.47
C ARG A 64 -11.07 30.73 51.06
N ASP A 65 -10.25 30.60 52.08
CA ASP A 65 -10.56 29.77 53.23
C ASP A 65 -12.02 29.98 53.69
N ASP A 66 -12.57 28.89 54.22
CA ASP A 66 -13.58 28.85 55.28
C ASP A 66 -15.02 29.22 54.86
N TRP A 67 -15.88 28.19 54.73
CA TRP A 67 -17.02 27.89 55.63
C TRP A 67 -17.82 26.67 55.14
#